data_AF-A0A3E1DLU3-F1
#
_entry.id   AF-A0A3E1DLU3-F1
#
_cell.length_a   1.000
_cell.length_b   1.000
_cell.length_c   1.000
_cell.angle_alpha   90.00
_cell.angle_beta   90.00
_cell.angle_gamma   90.00
#
_symmetry.space_group_name_H-M   'P 1'
#
loop_
_entity.id
_entity.type
_entity.pdbx_description
1 polymer ?
#
loop_
_entity_poly.entity_id
_entity_poly.type
_entity_poly.pdbx_seq_one_letter_code
_entity_poly.pdbx_strand_id
1 'polypeptide(L)'
;MAATETRIEQDLIAKLEVLNYIYRPDIRDREALETNFREKFEALNRVKLTDSEFSRLRDEIVTPDVFAAARHLRERNSFERDDGMPLFYTLVNIKDWCKNSFEVINQLRINTDNSHHRNEEHRHSAINFVTPAERHAGLDRALIGEACHRLRGGKEQIP
;
A
#
# COMPACT_ATOMS: atom_id res chain seq x y z
N MET A 1 -10.15 29.48 19.81
CA MET A 1 -9.04 28.50 19.90
C MET A 1 -9.10 27.63 18.66
N ALA A 2 -8.01 27.49 17.91
CA ALA A 2 -7.95 26.56 16.78
C ALA A 2 -8.11 25.13 17.31
N ALA A 3 -8.99 24.33 16.70
CA ALA A 3 -9.10 22.93 17.06
C ALA A 3 -7.82 22.19 16.64
N THR A 4 -7.29 21.36 17.55
CA THR A 4 -6.20 20.43 17.22
C THR A 4 -6.71 19.40 16.22
N GLU A 5 -5.84 18.87 15.36
CA GLU A 5 -6.19 17.81 14.41
C GLU A 5 -6.95 16.69 15.12
N THR A 6 -6.40 16.16 16.21
CA THR A 6 -6.99 15.05 16.96
C THR A 6 -8.43 15.31 17.41
N ARG A 7 -8.75 16.57 17.74
CA ARG A 7 -10.11 16.93 18.13
C ARG A 7 -11.04 16.97 16.91
N ILE A 8 -10.55 17.47 15.79
CA ILE A 8 -11.30 17.46 14.52
C ILE A 8 -11.56 16.02 14.07
N GLU A 9 -10.57 15.13 14.17
CA GLU A 9 -10.71 13.72 13.82
C GLU A 9 -11.75 13.02 14.70
N GLN A 10 -11.67 13.20 16.03
CA GLN A 10 -12.65 12.64 16.97
C GLN A 10 -14.08 13.16 16.70
N ASP A 11 -14.23 14.47 16.49
CA ASP A 11 -15.53 15.07 16.19
C ASP A 11 -16.09 14.58 14.84
N LEU A 12 -15.22 14.31 13.85
CA LEU A 12 -15.61 13.77 12.55
C LEU A 12 -16.09 12.32 12.67
N ILE A 13 -15.33 11.47 13.38
CA ILE A 13 -15.70 10.06 13.60
C ILE A 13 -17.05 9.98 14.31
N ALA A 14 -17.24 10.75 15.39
CA ALA A 14 -18.50 10.78 16.12
C ALA A 14 -19.69 11.16 15.23
N LYS A 15 -19.51 12.11 14.31
CA LYS A 15 -20.55 12.48 13.33
C LYS A 15 -20.83 11.37 12.33
N LEU A 16 -19.81 10.66 11.86
CA LEU A 16 -19.96 9.56 10.91
C LEU A 16 -20.67 8.36 11.55
N GLU A 17 -20.41 8.07 12.82
CA GLU A 17 -21.14 7.02 13.56
C GLU A 17 -22.63 7.34 13.66
N VAL A 18 -23.01 8.61 13.90
CA VAL A 18 -24.41 9.05 13.86
C VAL A 18 -25.04 8.86 12.47
N LEU A 19 -24.23 8.91 11.40
CA LEU A 19 -24.63 8.63 10.02
C LEU A 19 -24.55 7.13 9.65
N ASN A 20 -24.47 6.24 10.65
CA ASN A 20 -24.37 4.78 10.51
C ASN A 20 -23.09 4.26 9.82
N TYR A 21 -22.01 5.04 9.81
CA TYR A 21 -20.70 4.49 9.48
C TYR A 21 -20.19 3.67 10.67
N ILE A 22 -19.65 2.49 10.40
CA ILE A 22 -19.07 1.65 11.46
C ILE A 22 -17.64 2.11 11.69
N TYR A 23 -17.34 2.62 12.88
CA TYR A 23 -15.96 2.91 13.27
C TYR A 23 -15.18 1.62 13.56
N ARG A 24 -14.00 1.49 12.94
CA ARG A 24 -13.14 0.30 12.97
C ARG A 24 -11.76 0.62 13.54
N PRO A 25 -11.62 0.77 14.88
CA PRO A 25 -10.33 1.04 15.52
C PRO A 25 -9.36 -0.15 15.49
N ASP A 26 -9.85 -1.33 15.10
CA ASP A 26 -9.13 -2.60 14.97
C ASP A 26 -8.28 -2.68 13.69
N ILE A 27 -8.66 -1.96 12.64
CA ILE A 27 -7.90 -1.93 11.38
C ILE A 27 -6.74 -0.95 11.53
N ARG A 28 -5.52 -1.47 11.70
CA ARG A 28 -4.31 -0.68 11.98
C ARG A 28 -3.14 -0.93 11.03
N ASP A 29 -3.28 -1.91 10.15
CA ASP A 29 -2.27 -2.30 9.19
C ASP A 29 -2.93 -2.72 7.87
N ARG A 30 -2.07 -3.04 6.90
CA ARG A 30 -2.47 -3.45 5.57
C ARG A 30 -3.18 -4.80 5.55
N GLU A 31 -2.77 -5.75 6.40
CA GLU A 31 -3.35 -7.09 6.45
C GLU A 31 -4.79 -7.06 6.96
N ALA A 32 -5.05 -6.30 8.03
CA ALA A 32 -6.39 -6.08 8.55
C ALA A 32 -7.29 -5.36 7.52
N LEU A 33 -6.73 -4.40 6.76
CA LEU A 33 -7.46 -3.71 5.71
C LEU A 33 -7.82 -4.65 4.54
N GLU A 34 -6.88 -5.48 4.09
CA GLU A 34 -7.11 -6.45 3.03
C GLU A 34 -8.10 -7.54 3.46
N THR A 35 -8.01 -8.00 4.71
CA THR A 35 -8.96 -8.96 5.30
C THR A 35 -10.37 -8.37 5.36
N ASN A 36 -10.50 -7.13 5.83
CA ASN A 36 -11.79 -6.43 5.83
C ASN A 36 -12.35 -6.31 4.41
N PHE A 37 -11.53 -5.87 3.45
CA PHE A 37 -11.95 -5.76 2.06
C PHE A 37 -12.46 -7.10 1.51
N ARG A 38 -11.74 -8.21 1.76
CA ARG A 38 -12.17 -9.55 1.35
C ARG A 38 -13.54 -9.90 1.90
N GLU A 39 -13.75 -9.71 3.21
CA GLU A 39 -15.03 -10.02 3.85
C GLU A 39 -16.20 -9.24 3.24
N LYS A 40 -16.02 -7.94 3.00
CA LYS A 40 -17.07 -7.09 2.40
C LYS A 40 -17.30 -7.41 0.94
N PHE A 41 -16.25 -7.69 0.18
CA PHE A 41 -16.34 -8.11 -1.21
C PHE A 41 -17.12 -9.41 -1.36
N GLU A 42 -16.78 -10.40 -0.54
CA GLU A 42 -17.45 -11.71 -0.50
C GLU A 42 -18.92 -11.57 -0.13
N ALA A 43 -19.25 -10.73 0.87
CA ALA A 43 -20.62 -10.46 1.27
C ALA A 43 -21.43 -9.75 0.16
N LEU A 44 -20.84 -8.74 -0.50
CA LEU A 44 -21.48 -7.98 -1.57
C LEU A 44 -21.80 -8.88 -2.77
N ASN A 45 -20.83 -9.69 -3.20
CA ASN A 45 -20.94 -10.52 -4.40
C ASN A 45 -21.49 -11.93 -4.12
N ARG A 46 -21.69 -12.28 -2.83
CA ARG A 46 -22.18 -13.59 -2.37
C ARG A 46 -21.30 -14.75 -2.82
N VAL A 47 -20.00 -14.57 -2.68
CA VAL A 47 -18.97 -15.53 -3.09
C VAL A 47 -18.01 -15.83 -1.94
N LYS A 48 -17.26 -16.91 -2.09
CA LYS A 48 -16.07 -17.19 -1.28
C LYS A 48 -14.89 -17.34 -2.22
N LEU A 49 -13.82 -16.60 -1.94
CA LEU A 49 -12.59 -16.62 -2.71
C LEU A 49 -11.58 -17.52 -2.01
N THR A 50 -10.76 -18.22 -2.78
CA THR A 50 -9.51 -18.81 -2.28
C THR A 50 -8.47 -17.70 -2.07
N ASP A 51 -7.37 -18.03 -1.38
CA ASP A 51 -6.30 -17.04 -1.16
C ASP A 51 -5.60 -16.66 -2.47
N SER A 52 -5.45 -17.61 -3.40
CA SER A 52 -4.96 -17.37 -4.76
C SER A 52 -5.88 -16.47 -5.58
N GLU A 53 -7.19 -16.73 -5.56
CA GLU A 53 -8.19 -15.89 -6.22
C GLU A 53 -8.18 -14.47 -5.67
N PHE A 54 -8.14 -14.33 -4.34
CA PHE A 54 -8.11 -13.02 -3.69
C PHE A 54 -6.84 -12.23 -4.00
N SER A 55 -5.67 -12.87 -4.00
CA SER A 55 -4.41 -12.19 -4.37
C SER A 55 -4.46 -11.67 -5.80
N ARG A 56 -4.95 -12.47 -6.75
CA ARG A 56 -5.10 -12.05 -8.15
C ARG A 56 -6.06 -10.86 -8.29
N LEU A 57 -7.22 -10.94 -7.63
CA LEU A 57 -8.20 -9.85 -7.61
C LEU A 57 -7.60 -8.55 -7.05
N ARG A 58 -6.90 -8.64 -5.91
CA ARG A 58 -6.26 -7.47 -5.27
C ARG A 58 -5.24 -6.82 -6.21
N ASP A 59 -4.38 -7.62 -6.81
CA ASP A 59 -3.30 -7.11 -7.66
C ASP A 59 -3.87 -6.48 -8.95
N GLU A 60 -5.03 -6.95 -9.44
CA GLU A 60 -5.75 -6.35 -10.57
C GLU A 60 -6.38 -4.99 -10.24
N ILE A 61 -7.05 -4.87 -9.09
CA ILE A 61 -7.80 -3.65 -8.74
C ILE A 61 -6.92 -2.52 -8.16
N VAL A 62 -5.72 -2.86 -7.67
CA VAL A 62 -4.77 -1.89 -7.10
C VAL A 62 -3.87 -1.35 -8.20
N THR A 63 -4.19 -0.15 -8.70
CA THR A 63 -3.42 0.53 -9.75
C THR A 63 -3.07 1.97 -9.35
N PRO A 64 -1.87 2.47 -9.70
CA PRO A 64 -1.51 3.88 -9.51
C PRO A 64 -2.27 4.82 -10.47
N ASP A 65 -2.88 4.31 -11.54
CA ASP A 65 -3.70 5.11 -12.46
C ASP A 65 -5.07 5.40 -11.86
N VAL A 66 -5.28 6.66 -11.46
CA VAL A 66 -6.52 7.13 -10.84
C VAL A 66 -7.73 6.99 -11.75
N PHE A 67 -7.56 7.15 -13.07
CA PHE A 67 -8.67 7.00 -14.03
C PHE A 67 -9.06 5.52 -14.18
N ALA A 68 -8.07 4.64 -14.30
CA ALA A 68 -8.29 3.20 -14.34
C ALA A 68 -8.96 2.70 -13.05
N ALA A 69 -8.44 3.10 -11.88
CA ALA A 69 -9.03 2.75 -10.59
C ALA A 69 -10.48 3.22 -10.46
N ALA A 70 -10.76 4.47 -10.82
CA ALA A 70 -12.10 5.03 -10.76
C ALA A 70 -13.07 4.32 -11.72
N ARG A 71 -12.59 3.90 -12.90
CA ARG A 71 -13.37 3.12 -13.87
C ARG A 71 -13.67 1.73 -13.32
N HIS A 72 -12.66 0.99 -12.87
CA HIS A 72 -12.83 -0.35 -12.27
C HIS A 72 -13.80 -0.35 -11.10
N LEU A 73 -13.72 0.67 -10.22
CA LEU A 73 -14.64 0.82 -9.10
C LEU A 73 -16.10 0.85 -9.54
N ARG A 74 -16.41 1.48 -10.69
CA ARG A 74 -17.79 1.70 -11.15
C ARG A 74 -18.32 0.65 -12.12
N GLU A 75 -17.45 -0.07 -12.81
CA GLU A 75 -17.86 -1.05 -13.80
C GLU A 75 -18.18 -2.41 -13.18
N ARG A 76 -18.94 -3.22 -13.91
CA ARG A 76 -19.03 -4.66 -13.64
C ARG A 76 -17.78 -5.28 -14.25
N ASN A 77 -17.02 -5.98 -13.42
CA ASN A 77 -15.77 -6.61 -13.82
C ASN A 77 -15.94 -8.14 -13.80
N SER A 78 -14.95 -8.83 -14.34
CA SER A 78 -14.88 -10.28 -14.26
C SER A 78 -13.45 -10.77 -14.23
N PHE A 79 -13.17 -11.82 -13.47
CA PHE A 79 -11.91 -12.55 -13.54
C PHE A 79 -12.15 -14.06 -13.60
N GLU A 80 -11.16 -14.79 -14.10
CA GLU A 80 -11.22 -16.25 -14.19
C GLU A 80 -10.82 -16.90 -12.86
N ARG A 81 -11.73 -17.69 -12.31
CA ARG A 81 -11.52 -18.45 -11.07
C ARG A 81 -10.54 -19.60 -11.25
N ASP A 82 -10.14 -20.22 -10.14
CA ASP A 82 -9.23 -21.38 -10.17
C ASP A 82 -9.85 -22.60 -10.88
N ASP A 83 -11.19 -22.65 -10.99
CA ASP A 83 -11.94 -23.69 -11.72
C ASP A 83 -12.10 -23.39 -13.23
N GLY A 84 -11.53 -22.29 -13.72
CA GLY A 84 -11.62 -21.84 -15.12
C GLY A 84 -12.94 -21.14 -15.48
N MET A 85 -13.88 -20.98 -14.54
CA MET A 85 -15.14 -20.29 -14.79
C MET A 85 -15.01 -18.78 -14.50
N PRO A 86 -15.65 -17.92 -15.30
CA PRO A 86 -15.63 -16.48 -15.04
C PRO A 86 -16.51 -16.12 -13.84
N LEU A 87 -15.95 -15.37 -12.88
CA LEU A 87 -16.72 -14.72 -11.83
C LEU A 87 -16.99 -13.27 -12.22
N PHE A 88 -18.26 -12.92 -12.40
CA PHE A 88 -18.69 -11.53 -12.55
C PHE A 88 -18.90 -10.89 -11.19
N TYR A 89 -18.35 -9.70 -10.98
CA TYR A 89 -18.39 -9.01 -9.70
C TYR A 89 -18.52 -7.49 -9.83
N THR A 90 -18.88 -6.86 -8.72
CA THR A 90 -18.86 -5.41 -8.55
C THR A 90 -18.09 -5.04 -7.28
N LEU A 91 -17.38 -3.91 -7.30
CA LEU A 91 -16.69 -3.36 -6.13
C LEU A 91 -17.60 -2.46 -5.29
N VAL A 92 -18.58 -1.81 -5.92
CA VAL A 92 -19.60 -1.00 -5.25
C VAL A 92 -20.95 -1.21 -5.91
N ASN A 93 -22.02 -1.28 -5.12
CA ASN A 93 -23.38 -1.28 -5.65
C ASN A 93 -23.80 0.15 -5.99
N ILE A 94 -23.76 0.51 -7.26
CA ILE A 94 -24.13 1.85 -7.74
C ILE A 94 -25.65 2.04 -7.80
N LYS A 95 -26.39 0.97 -8.06
CA LYS A 95 -27.86 1.04 -8.21
C LYS A 95 -28.54 1.19 -6.86
N ASP A 96 -28.22 0.29 -5.94
CA ASP A 96 -28.72 0.30 -4.57
C ASP A 96 -27.60 0.71 -3.63
N TRP A 97 -27.25 1.99 -3.64
CA TRP A 97 -26.11 2.53 -2.87
C TRP A 97 -26.22 2.23 -1.37
N CYS A 98 -27.44 2.17 -0.84
CA CYS A 98 -27.73 1.87 0.57
C CYS A 98 -27.43 0.42 0.99
N LYS A 99 -27.16 -0.47 0.03
CA LYS A 99 -26.76 -1.86 0.31
C LYS A 99 -25.24 -2.03 0.47
N ASN A 100 -24.46 -0.96 0.27
CA ASN A 100 -23.03 -1.00 0.54
C ASN A 100 -22.77 -0.93 2.06
N SER A 101 -21.64 -1.48 2.48
CA SER A 101 -21.13 -1.28 3.85
C SER A 101 -20.28 -0.01 3.88
N PHE A 102 -20.57 0.88 4.82
CA PHE A 102 -19.81 2.11 5.03
C PHE A 102 -19.08 2.03 6.37
N GLU A 103 -17.75 2.12 6.32
CA GLU A 103 -16.89 2.01 7.49
C GLU A 103 -15.90 3.17 7.54
N VAL A 104 -15.46 3.53 8.74
CA VAL A 104 -14.47 4.59 8.97
C VAL A 104 -13.33 4.07 9.83
N ILE A 105 -12.11 4.42 9.45
CA ILE A 105 -10.85 4.07 10.14
C ILE A 105 -10.04 5.34 10.36
N ASN A 106 -9.12 5.31 11.33
CA ASN A 106 -8.11 6.36 11.48
C ASN A 106 -7.04 6.24 10.39
N GLN A 107 -6.20 7.28 10.28
CA GLN A 107 -5.05 7.27 9.38
C GLN A 107 -4.16 6.03 9.63
N LEU A 108 -3.93 5.25 8.58
CA LEU A 108 -3.04 4.10 8.59
C LEU A 108 -1.64 4.50 8.16
N ARG A 109 -0.63 4.04 8.91
CA ARG A 109 0.76 4.13 8.47
C ARG A 109 1.12 2.85 7.73
N ILE A 110 0.98 2.88 6.40
CA ILE A 110 1.41 1.78 5.55
C ILE A 110 2.93 1.89 5.38
N ASN A 111 3.68 1.05 6.10
CA ASN A 111 5.09 0.84 5.78
C ASN A 111 5.13 0.08 4.45
N THR A 112 5.63 0.70 3.39
CA THR A 112 5.94 -0.02 2.17
C THR A 112 7.16 -0.91 2.45
N ASP A 113 7.07 -2.19 2.04
CA ASP A 113 8.25 -3.08 1.90
C ASP A 113 9.37 -2.43 1.07
N ASN A 114 9.01 -1.40 0.28
CA ASN A 114 9.90 -0.60 -0.55
C ASN A 114 10.84 0.35 0.22
N SER A 115 10.68 0.49 1.55
CA SER A 115 11.61 1.30 2.36
C SER A 115 12.93 0.58 2.66
N HIS A 116 12.92 -0.75 2.73
CA HIS A 116 14.13 -1.56 2.93
C HIS A 116 15.05 -1.49 1.71
N HIS A 117 14.50 -1.68 0.50
CA HIS A 117 15.27 -1.64 -0.73
C HIS A 117 15.94 -0.28 -0.99
N ARG A 118 15.25 0.82 -0.62
CA ARG A 118 15.82 2.17 -0.77
C ARG A 118 16.99 2.44 0.18
N ASN A 119 16.96 1.86 1.38
CA ASN A 119 18.03 2.00 2.37
C ASN A 119 19.23 1.09 2.06
N GLU A 120 19.01 -0.02 1.38
CA GLU A 120 20.02 -1.03 1.07
C GLU A 120 20.63 -0.90 -0.33
N GLU A 121 19.89 -0.39 -1.32
CA GLU A 121 20.33 -0.40 -2.72
C GLU A 121 20.62 1.01 -3.26
N HIS A 122 19.90 2.04 -2.77
CA HIS A 122 20.02 3.38 -3.33
C HIS A 122 21.21 4.15 -2.72
N ARG A 123 22.27 4.33 -3.51
CA ARG A 123 23.42 5.16 -3.13
C ARG A 123 23.10 6.64 -3.37
N HIS A 124 23.46 7.51 -2.44
CA HIS A 124 23.18 8.96 -2.53
C HIS A 124 23.78 9.58 -3.81
N SER A 125 22.98 10.33 -4.56
CA SER A 125 23.34 10.89 -5.88
C SER A 125 24.51 11.87 -5.88
N ALA A 126 24.88 12.43 -4.73
CA ALA A 126 26.03 13.34 -4.62
C ALA A 126 27.38 12.60 -4.53
N ILE A 127 27.40 11.38 -3.98
CA ILE A 127 28.59 10.55 -3.78
C ILE A 127 28.15 9.09 -3.86
N ASN A 128 28.19 8.49 -5.06
CA ASN A 128 27.69 7.15 -5.45
C ASN A 128 28.31 5.92 -4.72
N PHE A 129 28.69 6.03 -3.45
CA PHE A 129 29.54 5.05 -2.78
C PHE A 129 28.95 4.38 -1.53
N VAL A 130 27.93 4.95 -0.89
CA VAL A 130 27.41 4.42 0.39
C VAL A 130 25.88 4.49 0.43
N THR A 131 25.26 3.44 0.94
CA THR A 131 23.81 3.35 1.14
C THR A 131 23.40 4.00 2.47
N PRO A 132 22.14 4.43 2.65
CA PRO A 132 21.66 4.94 3.93
C PRO A 132 21.90 3.99 5.12
N ALA A 133 21.78 2.67 4.90
CA ALA A 133 22.05 1.66 5.92
C ALA A 133 23.54 1.60 6.30
N GLU A 134 24.44 1.57 5.32
CA GLU A 134 25.89 1.55 5.55
C GLU A 134 26.38 2.82 6.29
N ARG A 135 25.77 3.97 6.01
CA ARG A 135 26.04 5.22 6.75
C ARG A 135 25.62 5.10 8.20
N HIS A 136 24.42 4.59 8.48
CA HIS A 136 23.94 4.39 9.85
C HIS A 136 24.79 3.37 10.63
N ALA A 137 25.33 2.37 9.94
CA ALA A 137 26.26 1.39 10.50
C ALA A 137 27.70 1.93 10.70
N GLY A 138 27.99 3.17 10.29
CA GLY A 138 29.32 3.79 10.44
C GLY A 138 30.40 3.19 9.53
N LEU A 139 30.01 2.52 8.45
CA LEU A 139 30.92 1.89 7.48
C LEU A 139 31.43 2.85 6.40
N ASP A 140 30.93 4.09 6.41
CA ASP A 140 31.21 5.13 5.43
C ASP A 140 32.71 5.42 5.26
N ARG A 141 33.44 5.55 6.37
CA ARG A 141 34.89 5.86 6.34
C ARG A 141 35.74 4.76 5.73
N ALA A 142 35.41 3.49 6.01
CA ALA A 142 36.16 2.34 5.49
C ALA A 142 35.93 2.17 3.98
N LEU A 143 34.67 2.22 3.54
CA LEU A 143 34.28 2.07 2.13
C LEU A 143 34.81 3.21 1.26
N ILE A 144 34.78 4.46 1.76
CA ILE A 144 35.38 5.61 1.07
C ILE A 144 36.91 5.44 0.99
N GLY A 145 37.56 4.93 2.04
CA GLY A 145 39.00 4.67 2.08
C GLY A 145 39.45 3.65 1.02
N GLU A 146 38.76 2.50 0.93
CA GLU A 146 39.03 1.48 -0.08
C GLU A 146 38.80 1.99 -1.51
N ALA A 147 37.71 2.73 -1.74
CA ALA A 147 37.43 3.34 -3.04
C ALA A 147 38.52 4.33 -3.47
N CYS A 148 39.01 5.16 -2.53
CA CYS A 148 40.08 6.12 -2.77
C CYS A 148 41.41 5.43 -3.09
N HIS A 149 41.72 4.31 -2.43
CA HIS A 149 42.91 3.49 -2.73
C HIS A 149 42.83 2.85 -4.12
N ARG A 150 41.67 2.30 -4.49
CA ARG A 150 41.45 1.68 -5.81
C ARG A 150 41.58 2.68 -6.97
N LEU A 151 41.07 3.91 -6.79
CA LEU A 151 41.21 5.00 -7.78
C LEU A 151 42.65 5.53 -7.90
N ARG A 152 43.43 5.49 -6.81
CA ARG A 152 44.86 5.86 -6.87
C ARG A 152 45.71 4.77 -7.52
N GLY A 153 45.47 3.50 -7.20
CA GLY A 153 46.19 2.37 -7.82
C GLY A 153 45.92 2.20 -9.32
N GLY A 154 44.74 2.63 -9.81
CA GLY A 154 44.40 2.60 -11.23
C GLY A 154 45.05 3.70 -12.09
N LYS A 155 45.71 4.70 -11.50
CA LYS A 155 46.41 5.77 -12.25
C LYS A 155 47.86 5.44 -12.60
N GLU A 156 48.39 4.31 -12.16
CA GLU A 156 49.79 3.92 -12.34
C GLU A 156 50.02 2.93 -13.50
N GLN A 157 49.00 2.70 -14.33
CA GLN A 157 49.09 1.94 -15.58
C GLN A 157 48.37 2.68 -16.72
N ILE A 158 48.97 3.77 -17.17
CA ILE A 158 48.75 4.30 -18.51
C ILE A 158 50.15 4.66 -19.05
N PRO A 159 50.63 4.03 -20.14
CA PRO A 159 51.95 4.31 -20.71
C PRO A 159 52.07 5.74 -21.24
#